data_AF-A0A973X8Y1-F1
#
_entry.id   AF-A0A973X8Y1-F1
#
_cell.length_a   1.000
_cell.length_b   1.000
_cell.length_c   1.000
_cell.angle_alpha   90.00
_cell.angle_beta   90.00
_cell.angle_gamma   90.00
#
_symmetry.space_group_name_H-M   'P 1'
#
loop_
_entity.id
_entity.type
_entity.pdbx_description
1 polymer ?
#
loop_
_entity_poly.entity_id
_entity_poly.type
_entity_poly.pdbx_seq_one_letter_code
_entity_poly.pdbx_strand_id
1 'polypeptide(L)'
;MPGLVPQIDPDGLLEFSVVYTDRALNHMSQRFQGVMKDISAMLKEVYHAPSVALVPGSGTFGMEAVARQFATGKKALVIRNGWFSYRWTQIFDMGSIPSESTVLKARRSSDAKQADWVPCPIAEVVATIRANKPDVVFAPHVETSAGMILPDDYLRAVAAAVHEVGGLFVLDCIASGALWVNMEDIGVDVL
;
A
#
# COMPACT_ATOMS: atom_id res chain seq x y z
N MET A 1 37.63 -22.16 12.97
CA MET A 1 37.55 -20.99 13.86
C MET A 1 36.11 -20.91 14.35
N PRO A 2 35.85 -20.90 15.67
CA PRO A 2 34.51 -20.58 16.16
C PRO A 2 34.13 -19.16 15.69
N GLY A 3 32.85 -18.93 15.38
CA GLY A 3 32.35 -17.61 15.00
C GLY A 3 32.68 -16.59 16.09
N LEU A 4 33.05 -15.36 15.70
CA LEU A 4 33.38 -14.28 16.62
C LEU A 4 32.14 -13.81 17.39
N VAL A 5 30.94 -14.04 16.84
CA VAL A 5 29.65 -13.61 17.39
C VAL A 5 28.62 -14.76 17.33
N PRO A 6 28.71 -15.74 18.24
CA PRO A 6 27.88 -16.95 18.19
C PRO A 6 26.38 -16.70 18.47
N GLN A 7 26.01 -15.56 19.05
CA GLN A 7 24.61 -15.27 19.43
C GLN A 7 23.66 -14.99 18.26
N ILE A 8 24.18 -14.68 17.06
CA ILE A 8 23.34 -14.31 15.90
C ILE A 8 22.59 -15.54 15.34
N ASP A 9 23.30 -16.65 15.17
CA ASP A 9 22.72 -17.93 14.73
C ASP A 9 23.40 -19.09 15.47
N PRO A 10 23.09 -19.28 16.77
CA PRO A 10 23.87 -20.15 17.67
C PRO A 10 23.87 -21.62 17.27
N ASP A 11 22.80 -22.07 16.63
CA ASP A 11 22.63 -23.43 16.13
C ASP A 11 22.82 -23.51 14.59
N GLY A 12 23.35 -22.43 14.00
CA GLY A 12 23.54 -22.26 12.56
C GLY A 12 24.83 -22.85 12.02
N LEU A 13 25.02 -22.71 10.70
CA LEU A 13 26.27 -23.08 10.03
C LEU A 13 27.34 -21.98 10.23
N LEU A 14 28.61 -22.32 10.03
CA LEU A 14 29.67 -21.31 9.96
C LEU A 14 29.45 -20.41 8.73
N GLU A 15 29.58 -19.10 8.95
CA GLU A 15 29.32 -18.11 7.90
C GLU A 15 30.52 -17.96 6.95
N PHE A 16 30.43 -18.62 5.79
CA PHE A 16 31.36 -18.53 4.66
C PHE A 16 30.67 -18.11 3.36
N SER A 17 29.43 -17.62 3.43
CA SER A 17 28.75 -17.10 2.26
C SER A 17 29.38 -15.78 1.80
N VAL A 18 29.09 -15.40 0.56
CA VAL A 18 29.55 -14.13 -0.03
C VAL A 18 28.65 -12.94 0.31
N VAL A 19 27.56 -13.17 1.06
CA VAL A 19 26.49 -12.19 1.27
C VAL A 19 26.41 -11.68 2.72
N TYR A 20 27.00 -12.39 3.69
CA TYR A 20 27.01 -11.99 5.10
C TYR A 20 28.34 -12.25 5.79
N THR A 21 28.47 -11.67 6.98
CA THR A 21 29.45 -12.06 7.99
C THR A 21 28.69 -12.55 9.23
N ASP A 22 29.40 -13.09 10.22
CA ASP A 22 28.82 -13.58 11.48
C ASP A 22 28.14 -12.49 12.35
N ARG A 23 28.11 -11.24 11.88
CA ARG A 23 27.45 -10.10 12.53
C ARG A 23 25.99 -9.92 12.13
N ALA A 24 25.53 -10.60 11.08
CA ALA A 24 24.17 -10.48 10.57
C ALA A 24 23.56 -11.86 10.38
N LEU A 25 22.24 -11.96 10.60
CA LEU A 25 21.53 -13.22 10.37
C LEU A 25 21.43 -13.48 8.88
N ASN A 26 21.98 -14.61 8.43
CA ASN A 26 21.96 -15.00 7.03
C ASN A 26 20.53 -15.29 6.56
N HIS A 27 20.09 -14.68 5.45
CA HIS A 27 18.72 -14.90 4.94
C HIS A 27 18.45 -16.34 4.51
N MET A 28 19.49 -17.15 4.29
CA MET A 28 19.38 -18.56 3.95
C MET A 28 19.24 -19.46 5.19
N SER A 29 19.48 -18.94 6.41
CA SER A 29 19.44 -19.74 7.64
C SER A 29 18.03 -20.22 7.97
N GLN A 30 17.93 -21.35 8.68
CA GLN A 30 16.64 -21.87 9.16
C GLN A 30 15.92 -20.85 10.06
N ARG A 31 16.70 -20.12 10.87
CA ARG A 31 16.17 -19.08 11.75
C ARG A 31 15.53 -17.94 10.96
N PHE A 32 16.19 -17.42 9.92
CA PHE A 32 15.61 -16.35 9.09
C PHE A 32 14.40 -16.84 8.29
N GLN A 33 14.44 -18.07 7.77
CA GLN A 33 13.29 -18.67 7.12
C GLN A 33 12.08 -18.75 8.07
N GLY A 34 12.30 -19.07 9.35
CA GLY A 34 11.29 -18.99 10.40
C GLY A 34 10.67 -17.60 10.51
N VAL A 35 11.51 -16.58 10.71
CA VAL A 35 11.09 -15.17 10.79
C VAL A 35 10.22 -14.76 9.60
N MET A 36 10.63 -15.08 8.37
CA MET A 36 9.88 -14.71 7.17
C MET A 36 8.53 -15.42 7.05
N LYS A 37 8.46 -16.70 7.46
CA LYS A 37 7.20 -17.46 7.51
C LYS A 37 6.25 -16.88 8.56
N ASP A 38 6.77 -16.52 9.73
CA ASP A 38 5.98 -15.94 10.83
C ASP A 38 5.42 -14.57 10.44
N ILE A 39 6.25 -13.71 9.84
CA ILE A 39 5.80 -12.42 9.28
C ILE A 39 4.71 -12.63 8.23
N SER A 40 4.89 -13.58 7.31
CA SER A 40 3.89 -13.88 6.29
C SER A 40 2.57 -14.37 6.89
N ALA A 41 2.63 -15.28 7.86
CA ALA A 41 1.43 -15.81 8.53
C ALA A 41 0.67 -14.70 9.27
N MET A 42 1.37 -13.92 10.09
CA MET A 42 0.78 -12.83 10.87
C MET A 42 0.14 -11.76 9.98
N LEU A 43 0.82 -11.30 8.93
CA LEU A 43 0.27 -10.26 8.05
C LEU A 43 -0.95 -10.75 7.26
N LYS A 44 -0.95 -12.02 6.82
CA LYS A 44 -2.12 -12.62 6.16
C LYS A 44 -3.31 -12.72 7.11
N GLU A 45 -3.07 -13.09 8.36
CA GLU A 45 -4.12 -13.18 9.39
C GLU A 45 -4.70 -11.80 9.71
N VAL A 46 -3.86 -10.81 10.01
CA VAL A 46 -4.28 -9.47 10.41
C VAL A 46 -5.11 -8.77 9.31
N TYR A 47 -4.69 -8.89 8.05
CA TYR A 47 -5.33 -8.17 6.94
C TYR A 47 -6.29 -9.06 6.12
N HIS A 48 -6.46 -10.33 6.48
CA HIS A 48 -7.20 -11.31 5.68
C HIS A 48 -6.69 -11.38 4.23
N ALA A 49 -5.37 -11.29 4.06
CA ALA A 49 -4.73 -11.27 2.75
C ALA A 49 -4.40 -12.69 2.27
N PRO A 50 -4.59 -13.02 0.98
CA PRO A 50 -4.19 -14.32 0.44
C PRO A 50 -2.66 -14.47 0.32
N SER A 51 -1.95 -13.35 0.14
CA SER A 51 -0.51 -13.29 -0.12
C SER A 51 0.13 -12.08 0.53
N VAL A 52 1.42 -12.16 0.82
CA VAL A 52 2.23 -11.07 1.39
C VAL A 52 3.54 -11.00 0.63
N ALA A 53 3.97 -9.77 0.32
CA ALA A 53 5.29 -9.47 -0.20
C ALA A 53 5.99 -8.46 0.71
N LEU A 54 7.29 -8.67 0.97
CA LEU A 54 8.13 -7.70 1.67
C LEU A 54 9.07 -7.04 0.66
N VAL A 55 8.99 -5.72 0.53
CA VAL A 55 9.82 -4.92 -0.37
C VAL A 55 10.88 -4.18 0.45
N PRO A 56 12.17 -4.53 0.33
CA PRO A 56 13.22 -3.88 1.11
C PRO A 56 13.29 -2.36 0.89
N GLY A 57 13.21 -1.62 1.99
CA GLY A 57 13.48 -0.19 2.08
C GLY A 57 12.43 0.58 2.89
N SER A 58 11.43 1.23 2.27
CA SER A 58 10.39 1.98 3.01
C SER A 58 9.00 1.82 2.38
N GLY A 59 7.95 2.29 3.06
CA GLY A 59 6.58 2.27 2.54
C GLY A 59 6.44 2.91 1.15
N THR A 60 7.19 3.99 0.87
CA THR A 60 7.21 4.61 -0.46
C THR A 60 7.73 3.67 -1.56
N PHE A 61 8.66 2.76 -1.25
CA PHE A 61 9.08 1.75 -2.24
C PHE A 61 8.01 0.68 -2.46
N GLY A 62 7.23 0.35 -1.43
CA GLY A 62 6.02 -0.46 -1.60
C GLY A 62 5.04 0.19 -2.58
N MET A 63 4.75 1.49 -2.38
CA MET A 63 3.92 2.27 -3.31
C MET A 63 4.47 2.21 -4.74
N GLU A 64 5.76 2.49 -4.93
CA GLU A 64 6.35 2.50 -6.27
C GLU A 64 6.39 1.10 -6.91
N ALA A 65 6.65 0.04 -6.14
CA ALA A 65 6.59 -1.33 -6.63
C ALA A 65 5.18 -1.67 -7.15
N VAL A 66 4.14 -1.33 -6.40
CA VAL A 66 2.73 -1.52 -6.79
C VAL A 66 2.40 -0.69 -8.04
N ALA A 67 2.79 0.59 -8.08
CA ALA A 67 2.56 1.45 -9.24
C ALA A 67 3.20 0.87 -10.50
N ARG A 68 4.47 0.46 -10.44
CA ARG A 68 5.18 -0.13 -11.59
C ARG A 68 4.59 -1.46 -12.03
N GLN A 69 4.15 -2.29 -11.09
CA GLN A 69 3.57 -3.59 -11.40
C GLN A 69 2.19 -3.49 -12.05
N PHE A 70 1.33 -2.61 -11.54
CA PHE A 70 -0.10 -2.62 -11.89
C PHE A 70 -0.55 -1.43 -12.73
N ALA A 71 0.12 -0.28 -12.68
CA ALA A 71 -0.31 0.93 -13.38
C ALA A 71 0.48 1.23 -14.67
N THR A 72 1.56 0.49 -14.98
CA THR A 72 2.38 0.77 -16.18
C THR A 72 1.56 0.65 -17.47
N GLY A 73 1.45 1.75 -18.22
CA GLY A 73 0.65 1.83 -19.45
C GLY A 73 -0.87 1.72 -19.23
N LYS A 74 -1.35 1.87 -18.01
CA LYS A 74 -2.77 1.74 -17.63
C LYS A 74 -3.42 3.09 -17.35
N LYS A 75 -4.74 3.10 -17.19
CA LYS A 75 -5.51 4.24 -16.68
C LYS A 75 -5.59 4.17 -15.16
N ALA A 76 -5.02 5.16 -14.49
CA ALA A 76 -5.04 5.24 -13.03
C ALA A 76 -6.02 6.31 -12.54
N LEU A 77 -6.68 6.08 -11.41
CA LEU A 77 -7.40 7.11 -10.65
C LEU A 77 -6.82 7.21 -9.25
N VAL A 78 -6.60 8.44 -8.77
CA VAL A 78 -6.08 8.70 -7.42
C VAL A 78 -7.08 9.52 -6.62
N ILE A 79 -7.51 9.00 -5.47
CA ILE A 79 -8.23 9.76 -4.44
C ILE A 79 -7.18 10.52 -3.62
N ARG A 80 -7.05 11.82 -3.87
CA ARG A 80 -6.01 12.66 -3.28
C ARG A 80 -6.54 13.48 -2.12
N ASN A 81 -6.25 13.02 -0.91
CA ASN A 81 -6.61 13.70 0.33
C ASN A 81 -5.50 14.63 0.85
N GLY A 82 -4.27 14.52 0.34
CA GLY A 82 -3.16 15.31 0.85
C GLY A 82 -1.82 14.98 0.20
N TRP A 83 -0.74 15.16 0.95
CA TRP A 83 0.62 15.03 0.46
C TRP A 83 1.03 13.59 0.19
N PHE A 84 0.60 12.63 1.03
CA PHE A 84 1.01 11.24 0.87
C PHE A 84 0.21 10.54 -0.23
N SER A 85 -1.05 10.90 -0.45
CA SER A 85 -1.80 10.50 -1.64
C SER A 85 -1.40 11.28 -2.91
N TYR A 86 -0.86 12.49 -2.79
CA TYR A 86 -0.18 13.17 -3.90
C TYR A 86 1.07 12.40 -4.36
N ARG A 87 1.72 11.64 -3.45
CA ARG A 87 2.91 10.84 -3.77
C ARG A 87 2.69 9.84 -4.90
N TRP A 88 1.48 9.29 -5.06
CA TRP A 88 1.14 8.44 -6.21
C TRP A 88 1.42 9.15 -7.53
N THR A 89 0.92 10.37 -7.69
CA THR A 89 1.19 11.15 -8.91
C THR A 89 2.65 11.58 -9.03
N GLN A 90 3.36 11.85 -7.93
CA GLN A 90 4.81 12.10 -8.00
C GLN A 90 5.57 10.89 -8.55
N ILE A 91 5.21 9.68 -8.11
CA ILE A 91 5.76 8.42 -8.61
C ILE A 91 5.41 8.23 -10.09
N PHE A 92 4.14 8.49 -10.46
CA PHE A 92 3.67 8.36 -11.85
C PHE A 92 4.41 9.29 -12.79
N ASP A 93 4.55 10.56 -12.43
CA ASP A 93 5.18 11.60 -13.25
C ASP A 93 6.68 11.33 -13.40
N MET A 94 7.36 10.99 -12.30
CA MET A 94 8.80 10.68 -12.33
C MET A 94 9.11 9.42 -13.15
N GLY A 95 8.24 8.41 -13.06
CA GLY A 95 8.45 7.14 -13.73
C GLY A 95 7.80 7.02 -15.12
N SER A 96 7.02 8.01 -15.56
CA SER A 96 6.14 7.90 -16.75
C SER A 96 5.35 6.59 -16.76
N ILE A 97 4.69 6.28 -15.63
CA ILE A 97 4.12 4.96 -15.37
C ILE A 97 2.78 4.76 -16.07
N PRO A 98 1.67 5.43 -15.67
CA PRO A 98 0.39 5.24 -16.32
C PRO A 98 0.32 5.93 -17.69
N SER A 99 -0.54 5.41 -18.55
CA SER A 99 -0.92 6.08 -19.81
C SER A 99 -1.77 7.33 -19.58
N GLU A 100 -2.54 7.33 -18.50
CA GLU A 100 -3.46 8.41 -18.11
C GLU A 100 -3.66 8.37 -16.59
N SER A 101 -3.73 9.54 -15.93
CA SER A 101 -4.12 9.61 -14.51
C SER A 101 -5.22 10.64 -14.27
N THR A 102 -6.29 10.21 -13.60
CA THR A 102 -7.37 11.08 -13.09
C THR A 102 -7.16 11.30 -11.59
N VAL A 103 -7.38 12.52 -11.10
CA VAL A 103 -7.20 12.85 -9.68
C VAL A 103 -8.46 13.46 -9.11
N LEU A 104 -9.03 12.81 -8.08
CA LEU A 104 -10.16 13.32 -7.32
C LEU A 104 -9.66 13.88 -5.99
N LYS A 105 -9.74 15.19 -5.83
CA LYS A 105 -9.14 15.88 -4.68
C LYS A 105 -10.14 16.01 -3.53
N ALA A 106 -9.62 15.95 -2.31
CA ALA A 106 -10.31 16.51 -1.16
C ALA A 106 -10.65 17.99 -1.39
N ARG A 107 -11.69 18.46 -0.70
CA ARG A 107 -12.16 19.85 -0.78
C ARG A 107 -12.59 20.36 0.58
N ARG A 108 -12.70 21.68 0.71
CA ARG A 108 -13.21 22.31 1.93
C ARG A 108 -14.71 22.02 2.05
N SER A 109 -15.18 21.78 3.26
CA SER A 109 -16.60 21.57 3.56
C SER A 109 -17.45 22.84 3.38
N SER A 110 -16.82 24.02 3.45
CA SER A 110 -17.43 25.33 3.21
C SER A 110 -16.39 26.40 2.86
N ASP A 111 -16.87 27.61 2.55
CA ASP A 111 -15.99 28.76 2.26
C ASP A 111 -15.39 29.42 3.51
N ALA A 112 -15.87 29.08 4.72
CA ALA A 112 -15.41 29.67 5.98
C ALA A 112 -13.89 29.49 6.16
N LYS A 113 -13.16 30.50 6.67
CA LYS A 113 -11.67 30.51 6.68
C LYS A 113 -11.00 29.29 7.32
N GLN A 114 -11.62 28.66 8.31
CA GLN A 114 -11.12 27.48 9.03
C GLN A 114 -11.96 26.23 8.75
N ALA A 115 -12.63 26.16 7.59
CA ALA A 115 -13.42 25.00 7.22
C ALA A 115 -12.55 23.74 7.10
N ASP A 116 -13.08 22.63 7.60
CA ASP A 116 -12.46 21.32 7.50
C ASP A 116 -12.31 20.87 6.05
N TRP A 117 -11.33 20.00 5.80
CA TRP A 117 -11.20 19.29 4.54
C TRP A 117 -11.92 17.96 4.62
N VAL A 118 -12.61 17.60 3.54
CA VAL A 118 -13.28 16.32 3.38
C VAL A 118 -12.82 15.64 2.09
N PRO A 119 -12.77 14.30 2.04
CA PRO A 119 -12.51 13.57 0.80
C PRO A 119 -13.50 13.94 -0.32
N CYS A 120 -13.16 13.61 -1.56
CA CYS A 120 -14.12 13.70 -2.66
C CYS A 120 -15.38 12.87 -2.30
N PRO A 121 -16.60 13.40 -2.48
CA PRO A 121 -17.81 12.66 -2.15
C PRO A 121 -17.88 11.30 -2.84
N ILE A 122 -18.28 10.25 -2.11
CA ILE A 122 -18.27 8.88 -2.65
C ILE A 122 -19.09 8.74 -3.94
N ALA A 123 -20.23 9.42 -4.04
CA ALA A 123 -21.06 9.40 -5.25
C ALA A 123 -20.31 9.94 -6.48
N GLU A 124 -19.48 10.96 -6.29
CA GLU A 124 -18.64 11.55 -7.35
C GLU A 124 -17.49 10.59 -7.73
N VAL A 125 -16.88 9.93 -6.75
CA VAL A 125 -15.86 8.91 -6.98
C VAL A 125 -16.41 7.73 -7.78
N VAL A 126 -17.53 7.15 -7.33
CA VAL A 126 -18.19 6.02 -8.01
C VAL A 126 -18.61 6.40 -9.43
N ALA A 127 -19.20 7.58 -9.62
CA ALA A 127 -19.58 8.06 -10.95
C ALA A 127 -18.36 8.21 -11.88
N THR A 128 -17.26 8.75 -11.36
CA THR A 128 -16.02 8.92 -12.13
C THR A 128 -15.39 7.58 -12.50
N ILE A 129 -15.37 6.61 -11.58
CA ILE A 129 -14.86 5.26 -11.87
C ILE A 129 -15.67 4.61 -13.00
N ARG A 130 -17.01 4.67 -12.93
CA ARG A 130 -17.88 4.11 -13.99
C ARG A 130 -17.70 4.80 -15.35
N ALA A 131 -17.53 6.12 -15.34
CA ALA A 131 -17.36 6.90 -16.56
C ALA A 131 -16.00 6.67 -17.22
N ASN A 132 -14.92 6.70 -16.43
CA ASN A 132 -13.55 6.68 -16.95
C ASN A 132 -12.98 5.27 -17.08
N LYS A 133 -13.57 4.30 -16.36
CA LYS A 133 -13.16 2.89 -16.32
C LYS A 133 -11.65 2.73 -16.06
N PRO A 134 -11.13 3.26 -14.94
CA PRO A 134 -9.71 3.11 -14.61
C PRO A 134 -9.37 1.64 -14.40
N ASP A 135 -8.19 1.22 -14.86
CA ASP A 135 -7.67 -0.12 -14.60
C ASP A 135 -7.23 -0.27 -13.12
N VAL A 136 -6.80 0.83 -12.48
CA VAL A 136 -6.35 0.82 -11.08
C VAL A 136 -6.77 2.10 -10.35
N VAL A 137 -7.28 1.95 -9.13
CA VAL A 137 -7.64 3.07 -8.24
C VAL A 137 -6.79 3.05 -6.99
N PHE A 138 -6.22 4.20 -6.63
CA PHE A 138 -5.37 4.40 -5.47
C PHE A 138 -6.03 5.33 -4.46
N ALA A 139 -6.05 4.94 -3.19
CA ALA A 139 -6.57 5.77 -2.11
C ALA A 139 -5.72 5.64 -0.83
N PRO A 140 -5.58 6.70 -0.01
CA PRO A 140 -5.04 6.57 1.33
C PRO A 140 -6.15 6.13 2.31
N HIS A 141 -5.93 5.09 3.11
CA HIS A 141 -6.83 4.79 4.22
C HIS A 141 -6.81 5.94 5.23
N VAL A 142 -5.61 6.36 5.63
CA VAL A 142 -5.35 7.54 6.44
C VAL A 142 -4.37 8.45 5.73
N GLU A 143 -4.75 9.70 5.49
CA GLU A 143 -3.86 10.73 4.93
C GLU A 143 -3.21 11.52 6.06
N THR A 144 -1.91 11.26 6.29
CA THR A 144 -1.13 11.84 7.37
C THR A 144 -1.08 13.36 7.33
N SER A 145 -0.99 13.99 6.14
CA SER A 145 -0.82 15.44 6.07
C SER A 145 -2.09 16.22 6.41
N ALA A 146 -3.25 15.57 6.31
CA ALA A 146 -4.55 16.20 6.52
C ALA A 146 -5.33 15.61 7.71
N GLY A 147 -4.85 14.52 8.30
CA GLY A 147 -5.54 13.82 9.38
C GLY A 147 -6.90 13.23 8.95
N MET A 148 -7.06 12.94 7.65
CA MET A 148 -8.31 12.40 7.10
C MET A 148 -8.27 10.88 7.00
N ILE A 149 -9.35 10.24 7.42
CA ILE A 149 -9.58 8.80 7.29
C ILE A 149 -10.71 8.54 6.28
N LEU A 150 -10.55 7.53 5.42
CA LEU A 150 -11.63 6.99 4.60
C LEU A 150 -12.34 5.88 5.37
N PRO A 151 -13.64 6.02 5.69
CA PRO A 151 -14.38 5.01 6.44
C PRO A 151 -14.68 3.77 5.58
N ASP A 152 -14.92 2.63 6.23
CA ASP A 152 -15.11 1.33 5.56
C ASP A 152 -16.24 1.33 4.51
N ASP A 153 -17.34 2.04 4.74
CA ASP A 153 -18.45 2.15 3.80
C ASP A 153 -18.03 2.90 2.52
N TYR A 154 -17.20 3.94 2.66
CA TYR A 154 -16.57 4.62 1.53
C TYR A 154 -15.66 3.66 0.76
N LEU A 155 -14.80 2.91 1.47
CA LEU A 155 -13.85 1.98 0.85
C LEU A 155 -14.57 0.85 0.10
N ARG A 156 -15.60 0.24 0.70
CA ARG A 156 -16.43 -0.79 0.04
C ARG A 156 -17.10 -0.26 -1.23
N ALA A 157 -17.59 0.98 -1.20
CA ALA A 157 -18.21 1.60 -2.37
C ALA A 157 -17.20 1.87 -3.50
N VAL A 158 -15.96 2.26 -3.16
CA VAL A 158 -14.86 2.37 -4.14
C VAL A 158 -14.56 0.99 -4.73
N ALA A 159 -14.27 0.00 -3.89
CA ALA A 159 -13.96 -1.37 -4.32
C ALA A 159 -15.01 -1.92 -5.29
N ALA A 160 -16.29 -1.86 -4.90
CA ALA A 160 -17.40 -2.33 -5.73
C ALA A 160 -17.45 -1.63 -7.10
N ALA A 161 -17.26 -0.31 -7.14
CA ALA A 161 -17.25 0.43 -8.41
C ALA A 161 -16.05 0.08 -9.29
N VAL A 162 -14.88 -0.16 -8.69
CA VAL A 162 -13.66 -0.58 -9.39
C VAL A 162 -13.82 -1.97 -9.99
N HIS A 163 -14.35 -2.91 -9.21
CA HIS A 163 -14.60 -4.28 -9.68
C HIS A 163 -15.69 -4.32 -10.76
N GLU A 164 -16.72 -3.45 -10.69
CA GLU A 164 -17.75 -3.30 -11.75
C GLU A 164 -17.14 -2.98 -13.12
N VAL A 165 -16.05 -2.19 -13.15
CA VAL A 165 -15.33 -1.84 -14.39
C VAL A 165 -14.13 -2.74 -14.68
N GLY A 166 -13.89 -3.77 -13.86
CA GLY A 166 -12.81 -4.74 -14.02
C GLY A 166 -11.42 -4.24 -13.63
N GLY A 167 -11.33 -3.20 -12.81
CA GLY A 167 -10.07 -2.66 -12.30
C GLY A 167 -9.62 -3.28 -10.97
N LEU A 168 -8.50 -2.78 -10.43
CA LEU A 168 -7.94 -3.13 -9.13
C LEU A 168 -7.99 -1.96 -8.14
N PHE A 169 -8.31 -2.23 -6.88
CA PHE A 169 -8.32 -1.26 -5.80
C PHE A 169 -7.08 -1.39 -4.89
N VAL A 170 -6.28 -0.32 -4.86
CA VAL A 170 -5.07 -0.17 -4.05
C VAL A 170 -5.34 0.80 -2.91
N LEU A 171 -5.14 0.35 -1.67
CA LEU A 171 -5.35 1.13 -0.46
C LEU A 171 -4.04 1.30 0.31
N ASP A 172 -3.53 2.52 0.41
CA ASP A 172 -2.35 2.82 1.23
C ASP A 172 -2.72 2.85 2.71
N CYS A 173 -2.25 1.84 3.45
CA CYS A 173 -2.47 1.69 4.89
C CYS A 173 -1.26 2.06 5.77
N ILE A 174 -0.22 2.71 5.24
CA ILE A 174 1.03 3.01 5.99
C ILE A 174 0.76 3.81 7.27
N ALA A 175 -0.22 4.73 7.24
CA ALA A 175 -0.56 5.60 8.36
C ALA A 175 -1.75 5.10 9.20
N SER A 176 -2.27 3.90 8.96
CA SER A 176 -3.47 3.38 9.63
C SER A 176 -3.26 3.10 11.12
N GLY A 177 -2.01 2.86 11.54
CA GLY A 177 -1.72 2.43 12.91
C GLY A 177 -2.40 1.08 13.21
N ALA A 178 -3.17 1.03 14.29
CA ALA A 178 -3.91 -0.17 14.70
C ALA A 178 -5.35 -0.23 14.16
N LEU A 179 -5.69 0.59 13.15
CA LEU A 179 -6.96 0.54 12.44
C LEU A 179 -6.84 -0.53 11.34
N TRP A 180 -7.06 -1.79 11.72
CA TRP A 180 -6.93 -2.93 10.83
C TRP A 180 -8.00 -2.91 9.74
N VAL A 181 -7.59 -3.22 8.51
CA VAL A 181 -8.48 -3.34 7.36
C VAL A 181 -8.54 -4.81 6.95
N ASN A 182 -9.75 -5.37 6.89
CA ASN A 182 -9.97 -6.69 6.32
C ASN A 182 -10.08 -6.56 4.80
N MET A 183 -9.08 -7.04 4.06
CA MET A 183 -9.02 -6.90 2.60
C MET A 183 -10.21 -7.58 1.90
N GLU A 184 -10.60 -8.76 2.37
CA GLU A 184 -11.71 -9.54 1.80
C GLU A 184 -13.07 -8.85 2.02
N ASP A 185 -13.33 -8.36 3.24
CA ASP A 185 -14.60 -7.68 3.57
C ASP A 185 -14.74 -6.31 2.89
N ILE A 186 -13.64 -5.56 2.76
CA ILE A 186 -13.65 -4.24 2.11
C ILE A 186 -13.59 -4.37 0.57
N GLY A 187 -12.97 -5.43 0.05
CA GLY A 187 -12.71 -5.59 -1.39
C GLY A 187 -11.42 -4.90 -1.85
N VAL A 188 -10.41 -4.81 -0.99
CA VAL A 188 -9.08 -4.26 -1.34
C VAL A 188 -8.25 -5.33 -2.03
N ASP A 189 -7.69 -5.02 -3.20
CA ASP A 189 -6.85 -5.94 -3.96
C ASP A 189 -5.37 -5.85 -3.57
N VAL A 190 -4.91 -4.65 -3.18
CA VAL A 190 -3.54 -4.39 -2.70
C VAL A 190 -3.58 -3.41 -1.54
N LEU A 191 -2.91 -3.75 -0.43
CA LEU A 191 -2.82 -2.97 0.80
C LEU A 191 -1.37 -2.61 1.15
#